data_AF-A0A7S4IC86-F1
#
_entry.id   AF-A0A7S4IC86-F1
#
_cell.length_a   1.000
_cell.length_b   1.000
_cell.length_c   1.000
_cell.angle_alpha   90.00
_cell.angle_beta   90.00
_cell.angle_gamma   90.00
#
_symmetry.space_group_name_H-M   'P 1'
#
loop_
_entity.id
_entity.type
_entity.pdbx_description
1 polymer ?
#
loop_
_entity_poly.entity_id
_entity_poly.type
_entity_poly.pdbx_seq_one_letter_code
_entity_poly.pdbx_strand_id
1 'polypeptide(L)'
;TDAPDILGLQGGPLASLCRIGQQIDASAGTIENVIEYEPAKWNPLVSALGASDDRLQQRVLLSYSYTDGRCNLKIAGAAFRPKQVLGVKLGSMEPLTLKGVFELPFGSFEVLYNDGALRAVQTQQGYYSLNRKMPLDEGWDAEL
;
A
#
# COMPACT_ATOMS: atom_id res chain seq x y z
N THR A 1 -5.51 7.02 1.72
CA THR A 1 -6.36 7.14 0.52
C THR A 1 -6.22 5.87 -0.26
N ASP A 2 -7.29 5.17 -0.60
CA ASP A 2 -7.18 3.88 -1.33
C ASP A 2 -6.80 4.12 -2.79
N ALA A 3 -5.78 3.44 -3.30
CA ALA A 3 -5.37 3.54 -4.70
C ALA A 3 -6.42 2.83 -5.57
N PRO A 4 -6.49 3.09 -6.89
CA PRO A 4 -7.45 2.36 -7.71
C PRO A 4 -7.12 0.87 -7.60
N ASP A 5 -8.14 0.01 -7.61
CA ASP A 5 -7.91 -1.41 -7.81
C ASP A 5 -7.04 -1.55 -9.06
N ILE A 6 -5.78 -1.93 -8.89
CA ILE A 6 -4.99 -2.47 -10.00
C ILE A 6 -5.61 -3.84 -10.21
N LEU A 7 -6.71 -3.88 -10.97
CA LEU A 7 -7.55 -5.05 -11.28
C LEU A 7 -6.80 -6.20 -12.00
N GLY A 8 -5.46 -6.17 -12.01
CA GLY A 8 -4.58 -7.20 -12.56
C GLY A 8 -3.42 -7.60 -11.64
N LEU A 9 -3.27 -7.01 -10.44
CA LEU A 9 -2.27 -7.45 -9.46
C LEU A 9 -2.80 -8.72 -8.77
N GLN A 10 -2.65 -9.85 -9.44
CA GLN A 10 -2.93 -11.14 -8.83
C GLN A 10 -1.84 -11.43 -7.78
N GLY A 11 -2.27 -11.93 -6.62
CA GLY A 11 -1.34 -12.54 -5.70
C GLY A 11 -0.71 -13.80 -6.32
N GLY A 12 0.39 -14.27 -5.74
CA GLY A 12 1.06 -15.49 -6.19
C GLY A 12 0.24 -16.76 -5.91
N PRO A 13 0.74 -17.96 -6.26
CA PRO A 13 0.00 -19.20 -6.00
C PRO A 13 -0.35 -19.41 -4.52
N LEU A 14 0.45 -18.84 -3.61
CA LEU A 14 0.29 -19.01 -2.16
C LEU A 14 -0.42 -17.85 -1.46
N ALA A 15 -0.69 -16.74 -2.15
CA ALA A 15 -1.25 -15.54 -1.56
C ALA A 15 -2.27 -14.88 -2.50
N SER A 16 -3.33 -14.32 -1.95
CA SER A 16 -4.30 -13.50 -2.67
C SER A 16 -4.13 -12.04 -2.27
N LEU A 17 -4.23 -11.13 -3.24
CA LEU A 17 -4.33 -9.71 -2.96
C LEU A 17 -5.68 -9.46 -2.30
N CYS A 18 -5.71 -8.81 -1.13
CA CYS A 18 -6.96 -8.45 -0.46
C CYS A 18 -7.23 -6.94 -0.45
N ARG A 19 -6.19 -6.10 -0.44
CA ARG A 19 -6.36 -4.64 -0.33
C ARG A 19 -5.19 -3.89 -0.94
N ILE A 20 -5.48 -2.74 -1.56
CA ILE A 20 -4.48 -1.77 -2.01
C ILE A 20 -4.87 -0.40 -1.48
N GLY A 21 -3.89 0.38 -1.03
CA GLY A 21 -4.10 1.79 -0.79
C GLY A 21 -2.83 2.56 -0.52
N GLN A 22 -3.00 3.73 0.10
CA GLN A 22 -1.91 4.66 0.33
C GLN A 22 -1.98 5.27 1.72
N GLN A 23 -0.82 5.37 2.35
CA GLN A 23 -0.58 6.15 3.55
C GLN A 23 0.24 7.36 3.15
N ILE A 24 -0.21 8.55 3.56
CA ILE A 24 0.39 9.82 3.13
C ILE A 24 0.77 10.59 4.37
N ASP A 25 2.04 10.96 4.47
CA ASP A 25 2.52 11.94 5.44
C ASP A 25 2.89 13.21 4.68
N ALA A 26 1.97 14.16 4.71
CA ALA A 26 2.15 15.44 4.01
C ALA A 26 3.24 16.31 4.64
N SER A 27 3.51 16.13 5.94
CA SER A 27 4.55 16.89 6.65
C SER A 27 5.94 16.39 6.29
N ALA A 28 6.09 15.08 6.10
CA ALA A 28 7.33 14.45 5.68
C ALA A 28 7.52 14.44 4.14
N GLY A 29 6.47 14.74 3.37
CA GLY A 29 6.51 14.67 1.91
C GLY A 29 6.64 13.24 1.39
N THR A 30 6.01 12.27 2.07
CA THR A 30 6.09 10.85 1.73
C THR A 30 4.73 10.23 1.45
N ILE A 31 4.75 9.22 0.58
CA ILE A 31 3.61 8.36 0.26
C ILE A 31 4.10 6.92 0.35
N GLU A 32 3.34 6.07 1.03
CA GLU A 32 3.54 4.63 0.98
C GLU A 32 2.38 4.00 0.23
N ASN A 33 2.66 3.37 -0.91
CA ASN A 33 1.67 2.52 -1.57
C ASN A 33 1.67 1.18 -0.85
N VAL A 34 0.57 0.85 -0.19
CA VAL A 34 0.40 -0.36 0.61
C VAL A 34 -0.39 -1.39 -0.20
N ILE A 35 0.16 -2.59 -0.29
CA ILE A 35 -0.44 -3.76 -0.91
C ILE A 35 -0.52 -4.82 0.18
N GLU A 36 -1.72 -5.26 0.54
CA GLU A 36 -1.94 -6.27 1.57
C GLU A 36 -2.38 -7.58 0.93
N TYR A 37 -1.73 -8.64 1.37
CA TYR A 37 -1.94 -10.01 0.93
C TYR A 37 -2.49 -10.85 2.08
N GLU A 38 -3.39 -11.75 1.73
CA GLU A 38 -3.88 -12.84 2.58
C GLU A 38 -3.47 -14.19 1.97
N PRO A 39 -3.41 -15.28 2.73
CA PRO A 39 -3.15 -16.60 2.18
C PRO A 39 -4.21 -17.01 1.14
N ALA A 40 -3.76 -17.77 0.14
CA ALA A 40 -4.67 -18.23 -0.90
C ALA A 40 -5.73 -19.20 -0.33
N LYS A 41 -7.00 -18.82 -0.41
CA LYS A 41 -8.14 -19.54 0.21
C LYS A 41 -8.34 -20.97 -0.30
N TRP A 42 -7.79 -21.30 -1.46
CA TRP A 42 -7.86 -22.64 -2.02
C TRP A 42 -6.90 -23.63 -1.33
N ASN A 43 -5.86 -23.15 -0.65
CA ASN A 43 -4.83 -24.00 -0.06
C ASN A 43 -5.28 -24.56 1.30
N PRO A 44 -5.51 -25.88 1.43
CA PRO A 44 -6.00 -26.50 2.67
C PRO A 44 -4.99 -26.42 3.82
N LEU A 45 -3.71 -26.16 3.55
CA LEU A 45 -2.71 -25.96 4.60
C LEU A 45 -2.94 -24.67 5.39
N VAL A 46 -3.61 -23.67 4.81
CA VAL A 46 -3.89 -22.39 5.47
C VAL A 46 -4.73 -22.60 6.72
N SER A 47 -5.82 -23.38 6.62
CA SER A 47 -6.65 -23.70 7.77
C SER A 47 -5.97 -24.68 8.71
N ALA A 48 -5.27 -25.70 8.18
CA ALA A 48 -4.56 -26.70 8.98
C ALA A 48 -3.46 -26.11 9.87
N LEU A 49 -2.83 -25.01 9.43
CA LEU A 49 -1.78 -24.31 10.18
C LEU A 49 -2.29 -23.10 10.97
N GLY A 50 -3.61 -22.84 10.99
CA GLY A 50 -4.19 -21.68 11.68
C GLY A 50 -3.77 -20.33 11.07
N ALA A 51 -3.42 -20.31 9.77
CA ALA A 51 -2.88 -19.16 9.08
C ALA A 51 -3.95 -18.30 8.36
N SER A 52 -5.25 -18.62 8.48
CA SER A 52 -6.33 -17.93 7.75
C SER A 52 -6.35 -16.41 7.93
N ASP A 53 -5.94 -15.93 9.10
CA ASP A 53 -5.90 -14.52 9.46
C ASP A 53 -4.54 -13.87 9.19
N ASP A 54 -3.55 -14.65 8.70
CA ASP A 54 -2.24 -14.12 8.35
C ASP A 54 -2.38 -13.01 7.30
N ARG A 55 -1.65 -11.91 7.48
CA ARG A 55 -1.59 -10.81 6.52
C ARG A 55 -0.15 -10.36 6.33
N LEU A 56 0.21 -10.07 5.09
CA LEU A 56 1.49 -9.46 4.74
C LEU A 56 1.23 -8.15 4.01
N GLN A 57 1.81 -7.06 4.52
CA GLN A 57 1.87 -5.79 3.82
C GLN A 57 3.19 -5.66 3.09
N GLN A 58 3.10 -5.40 1.80
CA GLN A 58 4.19 -4.86 0.99
C GLN A 58 3.94 -3.38 0.77
N ARG A 59 4.93 -2.56 1.07
CA ARG A 59 4.86 -1.10 0.96
C ARG A 59 5.91 -0.62 0.00
N VAL A 60 5.51 0.16 -1.01
CA VAL A 60 6.45 0.91 -1.85
C VAL A 60 6.60 2.28 -1.23
N LEU A 61 7.80 2.60 -0.77
CA LEU A 61 8.12 3.84 -0.06
C LEU A 61 8.47 4.90 -1.10
N LEU A 62 7.71 6.00 -1.11
CA LEU A 62 7.87 7.07 -2.07
C LEU A 62 8.11 8.40 -1.35
N SER A 63 9.02 9.20 -1.91
CA SER A 63 9.04 10.63 -1.68
C SER A 63 8.25 11.32 -2.78
N TYR A 64 7.68 12.48 -2.48
CA TYR A 64 7.00 13.27 -3.48
C TYR A 64 7.32 14.75 -3.41
N SER A 65 7.20 15.40 -4.57
CA SER A 65 7.21 16.85 -4.70
C SER A 65 5.99 17.29 -5.48
N TYR A 66 5.46 18.47 -5.15
CA TYR A 66 4.28 19.03 -5.80
C TYR A 66 4.64 20.34 -6.49
N THR A 67 4.37 20.41 -7.80
CA THR A 67 4.67 21.58 -8.63
C THR A 67 3.61 21.69 -9.72
N ASP A 68 3.02 22.87 -9.86
CA ASP A 68 2.04 23.20 -10.92
C ASP A 68 0.90 22.17 -11.09
N GLY A 69 0.26 21.78 -9.99
CA GLY A 69 -0.86 20.82 -10.04
C GLY A 69 -0.43 19.35 -10.06
N ARG A 70 0.87 19.08 -10.26
CA ARG A 70 1.42 17.73 -10.47
C ARG A 70 2.25 17.25 -9.29
N CYS A 71 1.98 16.01 -8.89
CA CYS A 71 2.75 15.27 -7.89
C CYS A 71 3.78 14.39 -8.61
N ASN A 72 5.07 14.64 -8.38
CA ASN A 72 6.18 13.84 -8.91
C ASN A 72 6.67 12.88 -7.83
N LEU A 73 6.74 11.60 -8.15
CA LEU A 73 7.08 10.52 -7.23
C LEU A 73 8.48 9.98 -7.52
N LYS A 74 9.22 9.72 -6.45
CA LYS A 74 10.45 8.93 -6.52
C LYS A 74 10.37 7.76 -5.57
N ILE A 75 10.92 6.62 -5.98
CA ILE A 75 11.02 5.44 -5.14
C ILE A 75 12.22 5.58 -4.20
N ALA A 76 11.95 5.54 -2.90
CA ALA A 76 12.96 5.57 -1.84
C ALA A 76 13.28 4.15 -1.33
N GLY A 77 12.35 3.20 -1.50
CA GLY A 77 12.55 1.82 -1.09
C GLY A 77 11.28 1.00 -1.06
N ALA A 78 11.35 -0.13 -0.35
CA ALA A 78 10.21 -0.97 -0.04
C ALA A 78 10.26 -1.41 1.43
N ALA A 79 9.10 -1.69 2.01
CA ALA A 79 9.00 -2.30 3.34
C ALA A 79 8.05 -3.49 3.31
N PHE A 80 8.36 -4.52 4.10
CA PHE A 80 7.55 -5.71 4.26
C PHE A 80 7.20 -5.88 5.73
N ARG A 81 5.91 -5.92 6.05
CA ARG A 81 5.40 -6.06 7.41
C ARG A 81 4.43 -7.23 7.49
N PRO A 82 4.81 -8.35 8.11
CA PRO A 82 3.84 -9.38 8.46
C PRO A 82 3.02 -8.92 9.68
N LYS A 83 1.70 -8.95 9.59
CA LYS A 83 0.82 -8.69 10.76
C LYS A 83 0.68 -9.94 11.63
N GLN A 84 0.63 -11.10 10.97
CA GLN A 84 0.47 -12.40 11.62
C GLN A 84 1.13 -13.48 10.77
N VAL A 85 1.80 -14.43 11.42
CA VAL A 85 2.46 -15.59 10.79
C VAL A 85 2.09 -16.84 11.57
N LEU A 86 1.50 -17.83 10.89
CA LEU A 86 1.03 -19.08 11.47
C LEU A 86 0.15 -18.86 12.71
N GLY A 87 -0.73 -17.86 12.63
CA GLY A 87 -1.64 -17.55 13.73
C GLY A 87 -1.05 -16.66 14.83
N VAL A 88 0.27 -16.36 14.82
CA VAL A 88 0.93 -15.51 15.83
C VAL A 88 0.97 -14.06 15.38
N LYS A 89 0.35 -13.15 16.15
CA LYS A 89 0.38 -11.70 15.88
C LYS A 89 1.79 -11.13 16.08
N LEU A 90 2.26 -10.37 15.10
CA LEU A 90 3.59 -9.75 15.08
C LEU A 90 3.52 -8.22 15.11
N GLY A 91 2.44 -7.65 15.67
CA GLY A 91 2.15 -6.20 15.61
C GLY A 91 3.30 -5.29 16.07
N SER A 92 4.15 -5.73 16.99
CA SER A 92 5.30 -4.95 17.48
C SER A 92 6.60 -5.13 16.67
N MET A 93 6.61 -5.96 15.63
CA MET A 93 7.80 -6.20 14.82
C MET A 93 8.02 -5.06 13.82
N GLU A 94 9.23 -4.51 13.82
CA GLU A 94 9.65 -3.51 12.83
C GLU A 94 9.60 -4.12 11.41
N PRO A 95 9.11 -3.38 10.40
CA PRO A 95 9.12 -3.83 9.02
C PRO A 95 10.54 -4.12 8.53
N LEU A 96 10.68 -5.19 7.76
CA LEU A 96 11.87 -5.36 6.93
C LEU A 96 11.88 -4.26 5.87
N THR A 97 12.80 -3.32 6.01
CA THR A 97 12.87 -2.13 5.15
C THR A 97 14.10 -2.21 4.26
N LEU A 98 13.87 -2.14 2.95
CA LEU A 98 14.91 -2.10 1.92
C LEU A 98 14.92 -0.70 1.31
N LYS A 99 15.86 0.15 1.74
CA LYS A 99 16.05 1.49 1.18
C LYS A 99 17.23 1.49 0.22
N GLY A 100 17.03 2.09 -0.95
CA GLY A 100 18.11 2.35 -1.89
C GLY A 100 18.99 3.51 -1.40
N VAL A 101 20.23 3.58 -1.89
CA VAL A 101 21.12 4.74 -1.66
C VAL A 101 20.68 5.95 -2.49
N PHE A 102 19.89 5.73 -3.54
CA PHE A 102 19.38 6.76 -4.44
C PHE A 102 17.88 6.64 -4.62
N GLU A 103 17.20 7.79 -4.68
CA GLU A 103 15.80 7.86 -5.07
C GLU A 103 15.68 7.88 -6.59
N LEU A 104 14.99 6.89 -7.16
CA LEU A 104 14.80 6.79 -8.61
C LEU A 104 13.42 7.34 -9.02
N PRO A 105 13.27 7.96 -10.21
CA PRO A 105 11.95 8.37 -10.70
C PRO A 105 10.99 7.18 -10.75
N PHE A 106 9.79 7.36 -10.19
CA PHE A 106 8.75 6.32 -10.17
C PHE A 106 7.55 6.67 -11.05
N GLY A 107 7.24 7.96 -11.16
CA GLY A 107 6.16 8.45 -12.02
C GLY A 107 5.62 9.79 -11.54
N SER A 108 4.53 10.23 -12.15
CA SER A 108 3.82 11.43 -11.70
C SER A 108 2.32 11.28 -11.90
N PHE A 109 1.55 12.07 -11.14
CA PHE A 109 0.11 12.19 -11.32
C PHE A 109 -0.36 13.62 -11.06
N GLU A 110 -1.47 13.99 -11.69
CA GLU A 110 -2.16 15.26 -11.47
C GLU A 110 -3.37 15.04 -10.56
N VAL A 111 -3.58 15.96 -9.61
CA VAL A 111 -4.76 15.92 -8.74
C VAL A 111 -5.89 16.67 -9.43
N LEU A 112 -6.90 15.93 -9.89
CA LEU A 112 -8.06 16.49 -10.58
C LEU A 112 -9.13 16.99 -9.62
N TYR A 113 -9.26 16.33 -8.47
CA TYR A 113 -10.24 16.65 -7.45
C TYR A 113 -9.75 16.17 -6.08
N ASN A 114 -10.00 16.96 -5.04
CA ASN A 114 -9.75 16.56 -3.65
C ASN A 114 -10.64 17.40 -2.71
N ASP A 115 -11.59 16.76 -2.03
CA ASP A 115 -12.42 17.38 -0.99
C ASP A 115 -12.00 16.96 0.43
N GLY A 116 -10.90 16.22 0.56
CA GLY A 116 -10.41 15.66 1.81
C GLY A 116 -11.03 14.30 2.18
N ALA A 117 -12.14 13.90 1.58
CA ALA A 117 -12.77 12.59 1.75
C ALA A 117 -12.56 11.68 0.52
N LEU A 118 -12.54 12.26 -0.67
CA LEU A 118 -12.33 11.63 -1.96
C LEU A 118 -11.26 12.41 -2.72
N ARG A 119 -10.38 11.69 -3.41
CA ARG A 119 -9.37 12.26 -4.31
C ARG A 119 -9.38 11.56 -5.65
N ALA A 120 -9.56 12.33 -6.72
CA ALA A 120 -9.39 11.87 -8.09
C ALA A 120 -8.03 12.31 -8.63
N VAL A 121 -7.29 11.40 -9.24
CA VAL A 121 -6.00 11.69 -9.87
C VAL A 121 -5.92 11.09 -11.27
N GLN A 122 -5.12 11.71 -12.12
CA GLN A 122 -4.72 11.16 -13.42
C GLN A 122 -3.22 10.94 -13.44
N THR A 123 -2.81 9.71 -13.71
CA THR A 123 -1.41 9.33 -13.87
C THR A 123 -0.85 9.85 -15.20
N GLN A 124 0.48 9.98 -15.29
CA GLN A 124 1.16 10.35 -16.53
C GLN A 124 0.86 9.40 -17.71
N GLN A 125 0.59 8.13 -17.42
CA GLN A 125 0.23 7.11 -18.41
C GLN A 125 -1.23 7.21 -18.88
N GLY A 126 -2.02 8.16 -18.35
CA GLY A 126 -3.41 8.39 -18.72
C GLY A 126 -4.44 7.57 -17.93
N TYR A 127 -4.03 6.77 -16.94
CA TYR A 127 -4.96 6.10 -16.04
C TYR A 127 -5.54 7.05 -15.00
N TYR A 128 -6.80 6.83 -14.64
CA TYR A 128 -7.48 7.57 -13.59
C TYR A 128 -7.59 6.72 -12.33
N SER A 129 -7.51 7.38 -11.18
CA SER A 129 -7.70 6.76 -9.88
C SER A 129 -8.66 7.58 -9.04
N LEU A 130 -9.59 6.90 -8.38
CA LEU A 130 -10.43 7.45 -7.34
C LEU A 130 -9.98 6.86 -6.01
N ASN A 131 -9.71 7.73 -5.04
CA ASN A 131 -9.20 7.34 -3.75
C ASN A 131 -10.10 7.84 -2.65
N ARG A 132 -10.64 6.94 -1.83
CA ARG A 132 -11.39 7.30 -0.63
C ARG A 132 -10.43 7.44 0.55
N LYS A 133 -10.62 8.47 1.38
CA LYS A 133 -9.96 8.60 2.67
C LYS A 133 -10.64 7.64 3.63
N MET A 134 -9.83 6.85 4.33
CA MET A 134 -10.34 5.93 5.32
C MET A 134 -10.42 6.61 6.69
N PRO A 135 -11.39 6.19 7.53
CA PRO A 135 -11.38 6.48 8.95
C PRO A 135 -10.04 6.08 9.59
N LEU A 136 -9.65 6.77 10.67
CA LEU A 136 -8.37 6.54 11.35
C LEU A 136 -8.27 5.12 11.95
N ASP A 137 -9.39 4.62 12.44
CA ASP A 137 -9.60 3.28 13.02
C ASP A 137 -9.67 2.16 11.96
N GLU A 138 -9.74 2.51 10.68
CA GLU A 138 -9.66 1.55 9.56
C GLU A 138 -8.34 1.70 8.77
N GLY A 139 -7.42 2.54 9.28
CA GLY A 139 -6.11 2.77 8.71
C GLY A 139 -5.25 1.51 8.66
N TRP A 140 -4.18 1.53 7.86
CA TRP A 140 -3.29 0.38 7.65
C TRP A 140 -2.66 -0.18 8.93
N ASP A 141 -2.56 0.68 9.95
CA ASP A 141 -1.90 0.44 11.23
C ASP A 141 -2.89 0.50 12.43
N ALA A 142 -4.21 0.48 12.18
CA ALA A 142 -5.23 0.64 13.23
C ALA A 142 -5.35 -0.55 14.21
N GLU A 143 -4.71 -1.68 13.91
CA GLU A 143 -4.66 -2.88 14.76
C GLU A 143 -3.32 -3.04 15.50
N LEU A 144 -2.48 -1.99 15.50
CA LEU A 144 -1.27 -1.90 16.33
C LEU A 144 -1.59 -1.59 17.79
#